data_AF-A0A955LZX5-F1
#
_entry.id   AF-A0A955LZX5-F1
#
_cell.length_a   1.000
_cell.length_b   1.000
_cell.length_c   1.000
_cell.angle_alpha   90.00
_cell.angle_beta   90.00
_cell.angle_gamma   90.00
#
_symmetry.space_group_name_H-M   'P 1'
#
loop_
_entity.id
_entity.type
_entity.pdbx_description
1 polymer ?
#
loop_
_entity_poly.entity_id
_entity_poly.type
_entity_poly.pdbx_seq_one_letter_code
_entity_poly.pdbx_strand_id
1 'polypeptide(L)'
;MAQPNVKTQPGEKRRNNFNEVSFGYTKKITAEESKRCPQCSDPVCMQGCPLGINIPGFIRQLRENNISGAYQTVKDKNPLPSICGRICSAPCEAA
;
A
#
# COMPACT_ATOMS: atom_id res chain seq x y z
N MET A 1 -0.78 5.81 11.89
CA MET A 1 -0.77 4.41 12.37
C MET A 1 0.64 3.84 12.23
N ALA A 2 1.12 2.98 13.12
CA ALA A 2 2.48 2.41 12.98
C ALA A 2 2.52 1.40 11.83
N GLN A 3 3.32 1.69 10.80
CA GLN A 3 3.54 0.79 9.66
C GLN A 3 4.42 -0.40 10.06
N PRO A 4 4.21 -1.60 9.48
CA PRO A 4 5.06 -2.75 9.72
C PRO A 4 6.48 -2.49 9.20
N ASN A 5 7.48 -3.07 9.88
CA ASN A 5 8.88 -2.89 9.52
C ASN A 5 9.18 -3.54 8.16
N VAL A 6 9.36 -2.70 7.14
CA VAL A 6 9.75 -3.11 5.79
C VAL A 6 11.26 -3.35 5.77
N LYS A 7 11.68 -4.47 5.17
CA LYS A 7 13.11 -4.73 4.96
C LYS A 7 13.70 -3.64 4.06
N THR A 8 14.70 -2.93 4.58
CA THR A 8 15.46 -1.93 3.83
C THR A 8 16.90 -2.38 3.58
N GLN A 9 17.55 -1.79 2.57
CA GLN A 9 19.00 -1.95 2.39
C GLN A 9 19.78 -1.41 3.62
N PRO A 10 20.88 -2.09 4.02
CA PRO A 10 21.81 -1.58 5.03
C PRO A 10 22.39 -0.22 4.63
N GLY A 11 22.64 0.64 5.63
CA GLY A 11 23.13 2.01 5.43
C GLY A 11 24.46 2.06 4.65
N GLU A 12 25.38 1.17 5.00
CA GLU A 12 26.72 1.05 4.42
C GLU A 12 26.66 0.67 2.94
N LYS A 13 25.65 -0.10 2.54
CA LYS A 13 25.44 -0.51 1.15
C LYS A 13 24.70 0.57 0.36
N ARG A 14 23.59 1.10 0.88
CA ARG A 14 22.72 2.04 0.15
C ARG A 14 23.37 3.40 -0.15
N ARG A 15 24.41 3.80 0.60
CA ARG A 15 25.17 5.03 0.33
C ARG A 15 26.06 4.94 -0.92
N ASN A 16 26.29 3.73 -1.45
CA ASN A 16 27.26 3.46 -2.52
C ASN A 16 26.62 2.90 -3.79
N ASN A 17 25.28 2.94 -3.94
CA ASN A 17 24.58 2.47 -5.14
C ASN A 17 23.23 3.19 -5.34
N PHE A 18 22.64 3.03 -6.52
CA PHE A 18 21.34 3.60 -6.90
C PHE A 18 20.20 2.59 -6.88
N ASN A 19 20.39 1.42 -6.26
CA ASN A 19 19.36 0.40 -6.17
C ASN A 19 18.29 0.78 -5.15
N GLU A 20 17.13 0.15 -5.29
CA GLU A 20 15.96 0.37 -4.44
C GLU A 20 16.23 0.12 -2.95
N VAL A 21 15.92 1.09 -2.09
CA VAL A 21 16.22 1.00 -0.65
C VAL A 21 15.19 0.20 0.13
N SER A 22 13.90 0.34 -0.17
CA SER A 22 12.80 -0.32 0.55
C SER A 22 12.24 -1.46 -0.29
N PHE A 23 12.35 -2.70 0.17
CA PHE A 23 11.98 -3.89 -0.62
C PHE A 23 10.48 -4.24 -0.59
N GLY A 24 9.65 -3.40 0.03
CA GLY A 24 8.22 -3.61 0.12
C GLY A 24 7.79 -4.81 0.98
N TYR A 25 6.51 -5.16 0.89
CA TYR A 25 5.92 -6.23 1.69
C TYR A 25 6.06 -7.61 1.06
N THR A 26 6.31 -8.61 1.92
CA THR A 26 6.15 -10.02 1.56
C THR A 26 4.67 -10.40 1.64
N LYS A 27 4.27 -11.49 0.98
CA LYS A 27 2.88 -12.01 1.04
C LYS A 27 2.38 -12.18 2.49
N LYS A 28 3.25 -12.64 3.40
CA LYS A 28 2.93 -12.81 4.82
C LYS A 28 2.63 -11.46 5.48
N ILE A 29 3.48 -10.46 5.26
CA ILE A 29 3.28 -9.11 5.83
C ILE A 29 2.01 -8.48 5.24
N THR A 30 1.79 -8.60 3.92
CA THR A 30 0.58 -8.10 3.26
C THR A 30 -0.68 -8.71 3.85
N ALA A 31 -0.69 -10.03 4.08
CA ALA A 31 -1.83 -10.72 4.69
C ALA A 31 -2.11 -10.22 6.10
N GLU A 32 -1.08 -10.06 6.95
CA GLU A 32 -1.27 -9.54 8.31
C GLU A 32 -1.68 -8.06 8.34
N GLU A 33 -1.05 -7.21 7.52
CA GLU A 33 -1.35 -5.78 7.48
C GLU A 33 -2.77 -5.52 6.94
N SER A 34 -3.23 -6.30 5.95
CA SER A 34 -4.59 -6.20 5.42
C SER A 34 -5.69 -6.46 6.45
N LYS A 35 -5.40 -7.22 7.52
CA LYS A 35 -6.34 -7.50 8.61
C LYS A 35 -6.59 -6.28 9.51
N ARG A 36 -5.66 -5.33 9.54
CA ARG A 36 -5.77 -4.13 10.38
C ARG A 36 -6.78 -3.11 9.87
N CYS A 37 -7.15 -3.18 8.58
CA CYS A 37 -8.20 -2.34 8.03
C CYS A 37 -9.55 -2.71 8.68
N PRO A 38 -10.22 -1.77 9.36
CA PRO A 38 -11.49 -2.05 10.06
C PRO A 38 -12.69 -2.17 9.12
N GLN A 39 -12.53 -1.91 7.82
CA GLN A 39 -13.63 -1.87 6.83
C GLN A 39 -14.72 -0.88 7.25
N CYS A 40 -14.33 0.39 7.44
CA CYS A 40 -15.22 1.48 7.84
C CYS A 40 -16.42 1.60 6.91
N SER A 41 -17.60 1.91 7.47
CA SER A 41 -18.80 2.25 6.71
C SER A 41 -18.66 3.59 5.98
N ASP A 42 -17.96 4.56 6.59
CA ASP A 42 -17.57 5.83 5.96
C ASP A 42 -16.03 5.90 5.82
N PRO A 43 -15.48 5.60 4.63
CA PRO A 43 -14.04 5.44 4.45
C PRO A 43 -13.36 6.78 4.14
N VAL A 44 -12.98 7.52 5.19
CA VAL A 44 -12.21 8.79 5.09
C VAL A 44 -10.91 8.65 4.28
N CYS A 45 -10.29 7.46 4.28
CA CYS A 45 -9.12 7.17 3.46
C CYS A 45 -9.38 7.33 1.95
N MET A 46 -10.60 7.05 1.48
CA MET A 46 -10.98 7.27 0.08
C MET A 46 -11.08 8.76 -0.24
N GLN A 47 -11.55 9.57 0.71
CA GLN A 47 -11.60 11.03 0.58
C GLN A 47 -10.19 11.65 0.60
N GLY A 48 -9.30 11.09 1.43
CA GLY A 48 -7.89 11.52 1.49
C GLY A 48 -7.08 11.18 0.23
N CYS A 49 -7.51 10.22 -0.59
CA CYS A 49 -6.85 9.92 -1.85
C CYS A 49 -7.35 10.88 -2.95
N PRO A 50 -6.48 11.67 -3.62
CA PRO A 50 -6.91 12.59 -4.69
C PRO A 50 -7.58 11.90 -5.89
N LEU A 51 -7.33 10.60 -6.07
CA LEU A 51 -7.92 9.78 -7.14
C LEU A 51 -9.18 9.04 -6.69
N GLY A 52 -9.58 9.12 -5.42
CA GLY A 52 -10.75 8.42 -4.90
C GLY A 52 -10.67 6.89 -5.03
N ILE A 53 -9.48 6.31 -4.84
CA ILE A 53 -9.27 4.85 -4.94
C ILE A 53 -10.14 4.14 -3.90
N ASN A 54 -10.75 3.00 -4.27
CA ASN A 54 -11.48 2.14 -3.34
C ASN A 54 -10.51 1.35 -2.43
N ILE A 55 -9.97 2.04 -1.42
CA ILE A 55 -8.97 1.50 -0.48
C ILE A 55 -9.52 0.31 0.33
N PRO A 56 -10.70 0.40 0.98
CA PRO A 56 -11.25 -0.74 1.72
C PRO A 56 -11.46 -1.96 0.82
N GLY A 57 -11.89 -1.74 -0.42
CA GLY A 57 -12.15 -2.78 -1.40
C GLY A 57 -10.90 -3.58 -1.79
N PHE A 58 -9.81 -2.91 -2.18
CA PHE A 58 -8.60 -3.65 -2.54
C PHE A 58 -7.95 -4.31 -1.31
N ILE A 59 -8.02 -3.69 -0.12
CA ILE A 59 -7.48 -4.30 1.11
C ILE A 59 -8.27 -5.56 1.48
N ARG A 60 -9.58 -5.56 1.31
CA ARG A 60 -10.41 -6.76 1.50
C ARG A 60 -9.99 -7.89 0.56
N GLN A 61 -9.77 -7.58 -0.71
CA GLN A 61 -9.27 -8.56 -1.69
C GLN A 61 -7.89 -9.10 -1.31
N LEU A 62 -6.98 -8.26 -0.79
CA LEU A 62 -5.69 -8.72 -0.26
C LEU A 62 -5.85 -9.68 0.92
N ARG A 63 -6.80 -9.40 1.84
CA ARG A 63 -7.13 -10.29 2.98
C ARG A 63 -7.62 -11.66 2.51
N GLU A 64 -8.37 -11.69 1.43
CA GLU A 64 -8.90 -12.91 0.78
C GLU A 64 -7.87 -13.57 -0.16
N ASN A 65 -6.61 -13.09 -0.17
CA ASN A 65 -5.53 -13.57 -1.05
C ASN A 65 -5.83 -13.39 -2.56
N ASN A 66 -6.78 -12.54 -2.92
CA ASN A 66 -7.12 -12.17 -4.30
C ASN A 66 -6.26 -10.98 -4.78
N ILE A 67 -4.97 -11.25 -5.03
CA ILE A 67 -4.00 -10.22 -5.43
C ILE A 67 -4.35 -9.58 -6.78
N SER A 68 -4.85 -10.38 -7.73
CA SER A 68 -5.22 -9.88 -9.06
C SER A 68 -6.41 -8.93 -8.98
N GLY A 69 -7.44 -9.29 -8.21
CA GLY A 69 -8.59 -8.42 -7.95
C GLY A 69 -8.18 -7.13 -7.26
N ALA A 70 -7.32 -7.20 -6.23
CA ALA A 70 -6.79 -6.03 -5.54
C ALA A 70 -6.08 -5.08 -6.51
N TYR A 71 -5.21 -5.62 -7.37
CA TYR A 71 -4.52 -4.83 -8.39
C TYR A 71 -5.50 -4.13 -9.34
N GLN A 72 -6.53 -4.83 -9.83
CA GLN A 72 -7.52 -4.25 -10.73
C GLN A 72 -8.36 -3.16 -10.07
N THR A 73 -8.74 -3.34 -8.81
CA THR A 73 -9.47 -2.33 -8.04
C THR A 73 -8.67 -1.03 -7.91
N VAL A 74 -7.35 -1.13 -7.69
CA VAL A 74 -6.48 0.07 -7.67
C VAL A 74 -6.33 0.66 -9.07
N LYS A 75 -6.15 -0.20 -10.08
CA LYS A 75 -5.90 0.20 -11.47
C LYS A 75 -7.08 0.95 -12.11
N ASP A 76 -8.31 0.69 -11.66
CA ASP A 76 -9.53 1.39 -12.12
C ASP A 76 -9.40 2.91 -12.04
N LYS A 77 -8.76 3.42 -10.99
CA LYS A 77 -8.57 4.87 -10.76
C LYS A 77 -7.12 5.33 -10.89
N ASN A 78 -6.17 4.42 -10.74
CA ASN A 78 -4.74 4.76 -10.78
C ASN A 78 -4.02 3.92 -11.85
N PRO A 79 -3.66 4.49 -13.01
CA PRO A 79 -2.94 3.76 -14.06
C PRO A 79 -1.50 3.38 -13.67
N LEU A 80 -0.94 4.00 -12.62
CA LEU A 80 0.46 3.86 -12.21
C LEU A 80 0.59 3.45 -10.72
N PRO A 81 -0.05 2.35 -10.28
CA PRO A 81 -0.12 1.98 -8.87
C PRO A 81 1.26 1.67 -8.28
N SER A 82 2.16 1.08 -9.08
CA SER A 82 3.54 0.77 -8.68
C SER A 82 4.40 2.02 -8.46
N ILE A 83 4.05 3.15 -9.08
CA ILE A 83 4.74 4.43 -8.91
C ILE A 83 4.13 5.16 -7.71
N CYS A 84 2.82 5.39 -7.72
CA CYS A 84 2.14 6.13 -6.66
C CYS A 84 2.31 5.48 -5.28
N GLY A 85 2.27 4.14 -5.18
CA GLY A 85 2.50 3.43 -3.92
C GLY A 85 3.91 3.61 -3.34
N ARG A 86 4.87 4.16 -4.12
CA ARG A 86 6.24 4.41 -3.69
C ARG A 86 6.55 5.88 -3.44
N ILE A 87 6.00 6.79 -4.24
CA ILE A 87 6.38 8.22 -4.22
C ILE A 87 5.32 9.13 -3.60
N CYS A 88 4.09 8.63 -3.42
CA CYS A 88 3.02 9.44 -2.85
C CYS A 88 3.34 9.80 -1.40
N SER A 89 2.93 10.99 -0.96
CA SER A 89 2.98 11.40 0.45
C SER A 89 1.95 10.67 1.33
N ALA A 90 1.18 9.76 0.75
CA ALA A 90 0.16 8.93 1.40
C ALA A 90 -0.89 9.73 2.23
N PRO A 91 -1.57 10.74 1.64
CA PRO A 91 -2.59 11.51 2.35
C PRO A 91 -3.75 10.64 2.86
N CYS A 92 -4.03 9.51 2.21
CA CYS A 92 -5.03 8.54 2.66
C CYS A 92 -4.68 7.81 3.97
N GLU A 93 -3.42 7.82 4.42
CA GLU A 93 -3.00 7.25 5.72
C GLU A 93 -3.13 8.26 6.87
N ALA A 94 -3.23 9.55 6.55
CA ALA A 94 -3.36 10.64 7.50
C ALA A 94 -4.81 11.13 7.66
N ALA A 95 -5.72 10.67 6.80
CA ALA A 95 -7.15 11.00 6.80
C ALA A 95 -7.94 10.33 7.93
#